data_AF-A0AAU4XNB8-F1
#
_entry.id   AF-A0AAU4XNB8-F1
#
_cell.length_a   1.000
_cell.length_b   1.000
_cell.length_c   1.000
_cell.angle_alpha   90.00
_cell.angle_beta   90.00
_cell.angle_gamma   90.00
#
_symmetry.space_group_name_H-M   'P 1'
#
loop_
_entity.id
_entity.type
_entity.pdbx_description
1 polymer ?
#
loop_
_entity_poly.entity_id
_entity_poly.type
_entity_poly.pdbx_seq_one_letter_code
_entity_poly.pdbx_strand_id
1 'polypeptide(L)'
;MLVRASSFTVDLGENGYLIGFTDDYEYPREMPFGWRCGPATDAGAVVLTTTDTGPLQLTVQVHNAPPAPETGAEWEPAEEISLWADLPALCLATLEQGDILDTWPEEEPPLHLPPSPDGTDWVRMRLYCHTDGPEPGIGDHGERHLVQLWRAPRTPPVHPEITEADRRARVDYAADMAGPGMAESCHASFDIRPARQPDDDRSGPCRRPVSRRLR
;
A
#
# COMPACT_ATOMS: atom_id res chain seq x y z
N MET A 1 8.62 21.96 -4.77
CA MET A 1 7.97 23.08 -4.05
C MET A 1 6.70 22.53 -3.45
N LEU A 2 6.50 22.78 -2.15
CA LEU A 2 5.29 22.41 -1.42
C LEU A 2 4.08 23.14 -2.01
N VAL A 3 3.00 22.41 -2.23
CA VAL A 3 1.74 22.90 -2.81
C VAL A 3 0.68 22.99 -1.74
N ARG A 4 0.52 21.91 -0.98
CA ARG A 4 -0.41 21.78 0.14
C ARG A 4 0.18 20.86 1.19
N ALA A 5 -0.23 21.06 2.43
CA ALA A 5 0.04 20.15 3.52
C ALA A 5 -1.20 20.05 4.41
N SER A 6 -1.32 18.93 5.10
CA SER A 6 -2.29 18.70 6.18
C SER A 6 -1.57 17.99 7.31
N SER A 7 -1.89 18.34 8.54
CA SER A 7 -1.25 17.79 9.74
C SER A 7 -2.32 17.57 10.80
N PHE A 8 -2.47 16.33 11.23
CA PHE A 8 -3.51 15.90 12.15
C PHE A 8 -3.08 14.66 12.92
N THR A 9 -3.83 14.34 13.97
CA THR A 9 -3.62 13.13 14.76
C THR A 9 -4.60 12.06 14.31
N VAL A 10 -4.10 10.85 14.11
CA VAL A 10 -4.89 9.65 13.82
C VAL A 10 -4.81 8.74 15.04
N ASP A 11 -5.95 8.25 15.51
CA ASP A 11 -5.96 7.20 16.53
C ASP A 11 -5.83 5.84 15.82
N LEU A 12 -4.67 5.20 15.98
CA LEU A 12 -4.35 3.95 15.30
C LEU A 12 -5.07 2.75 15.94
N GLY A 13 -5.43 1.80 15.07
CA GLY A 13 -5.73 0.43 15.44
C GLY A 13 -4.51 -0.49 15.28
N GLU A 14 -4.65 -1.74 15.74
CA GLU A 14 -3.58 -2.74 15.92
C GLU A 14 -2.69 -3.01 14.69
N ASN A 15 -3.09 -2.61 13.49
CA ASN A 15 -2.39 -2.98 12.24
C ASN A 15 -1.93 -1.76 11.41
N GLY A 16 -1.83 -0.58 12.02
CA GLY A 16 -1.36 0.63 11.35
C GLY A 16 -2.42 1.26 10.45
N TYR A 17 -2.03 1.77 9.28
CA TYR A 17 -2.94 2.47 8.36
C TYR A 17 -2.67 2.21 6.88
N LEU A 18 -3.71 2.35 6.06
CA LEU A 18 -3.70 2.40 4.61
C LEU A 18 -3.66 3.85 4.13
N ILE A 19 -2.86 4.11 3.10
CA ILE A 19 -2.79 5.39 2.40
C ILE A 19 -2.74 5.15 0.90
N GLY A 20 -3.56 5.87 0.13
CA GLY A 20 -3.63 5.62 -1.31
C GLY A 20 -4.53 6.57 -2.07
N PHE A 21 -4.63 6.33 -3.36
CA PHE A 21 -5.52 7.04 -4.27
C PHE A 21 -6.62 6.10 -4.75
N THR A 22 -7.28 5.43 -3.81
CA THR A 22 -8.31 4.40 -4.04
C THR A 22 -9.32 4.43 -2.89
N ASP A 23 -10.57 4.11 -3.19
CA ASP A 23 -11.65 3.85 -2.23
C ASP A 23 -11.83 2.34 -1.97
N ASP A 24 -11.12 1.49 -2.73
CA ASP A 24 -11.06 0.05 -2.55
C ASP A 24 -9.96 -0.30 -1.53
N TYR A 25 -10.34 -0.21 -0.25
CA TYR A 25 -9.47 -0.61 0.83
C TYR A 25 -9.44 -2.13 0.95
N GLU A 26 -8.36 -2.74 0.46
CA GLU A 26 -8.06 -4.15 0.69
C GLU A 26 -6.95 -4.28 1.74
N TYR A 27 -7.10 -5.24 2.65
CA TYR A 27 -5.96 -5.72 3.42
C TYR A 27 -4.88 -6.21 2.44
N PRO A 28 -3.61 -5.89 2.71
CA PRO A 28 -2.54 -6.28 1.81
C PRO A 28 -2.52 -7.81 1.74
N ARG A 29 -2.44 -8.36 0.53
CA ARG A 29 -2.26 -9.81 0.36
C ARG A 29 -0.98 -10.30 1.02
N GLU A 30 -0.01 -9.41 1.17
CA GLU A 30 1.30 -9.66 1.76
C GLU A 30 1.70 -8.49 2.65
N MET A 31 1.94 -8.75 3.94
CA MET A 31 2.48 -7.73 4.84
C MET A 31 3.92 -7.35 4.45
N PRO A 32 4.30 -6.06 4.57
CA PRO A 32 5.63 -5.59 4.19
C PRO A 32 6.69 -5.99 5.23
N PHE A 33 6.99 -7.27 5.37
CA PHE A 33 8.06 -7.70 6.29
C PHE A 33 9.40 -7.14 5.85
N GLY A 34 10.06 -6.41 6.76
CA GLY A 34 11.31 -5.70 6.50
C GLY A 34 11.15 -4.25 6.02
N TRP A 35 9.92 -3.80 5.73
CA TRP A 35 9.60 -2.42 5.34
C TRP A 35 8.50 -1.86 6.22
N ARG A 36 8.58 -0.59 6.59
CA ARG A 36 7.45 0.07 7.26
C ARG A 36 6.33 0.36 6.29
N CYS A 37 6.64 0.56 5.01
CA CYS A 37 5.65 0.85 3.98
C CYS A 37 5.74 -0.12 2.81
N GLY A 38 4.63 -0.76 2.46
CA GLY A 38 4.57 -1.59 1.26
C GLY A 38 3.23 -1.56 0.54
N PRO A 39 3.21 -1.99 -0.72
CA PRO A 39 2.01 -1.94 -1.54
C PRO A 39 0.94 -2.92 -1.04
N ALA A 40 -0.28 -2.44 -0.83
CA ALA A 40 -1.47 -3.30 -0.71
C ALA A 40 -2.08 -3.56 -2.09
N THR A 41 -2.12 -2.52 -2.92
CA THR A 41 -2.54 -2.54 -4.32
C THR A 41 -1.59 -1.65 -5.14
N ASP A 42 -1.80 -1.54 -6.45
CA ASP A 42 -1.06 -0.56 -7.26
C ASP A 42 -1.37 0.89 -6.85
N ALA A 43 -2.55 1.15 -6.26
CA ALA A 43 -3.03 2.48 -5.89
C ALA A 43 -2.96 2.80 -4.39
N GLY A 44 -2.63 1.82 -3.54
CA GLY A 44 -2.62 1.96 -2.09
C GLY A 44 -1.48 1.21 -1.41
N ALA A 45 -1.00 1.77 -0.31
CA ALA A 45 0.05 1.21 0.53
C ALA A 45 -0.41 1.05 1.97
N VAL A 46 0.13 0.04 2.64
CA VAL A 46 0.03 -0.11 4.08
C VAL A 46 1.28 0.44 4.72
N VAL A 47 1.08 1.13 5.85
CA VAL A 47 2.13 1.62 6.71
C VAL A 47 1.99 0.96 8.08
N LEU A 48 3.02 0.21 8.45
CA LEU A 48 3.20 -0.35 9.78
C LEU A 48 3.71 0.73 10.74
N THR A 49 3.16 0.72 11.94
CA THR A 49 3.45 1.66 13.01
C THR A 49 4.12 0.92 14.16
N THR A 50 4.89 1.65 14.95
CA THR A 50 5.41 1.14 16.23
C THR A 50 4.32 1.17 17.30
N THR A 51 3.43 2.16 17.22
CA THR A 51 2.24 2.27 18.06
C THR A 51 1.20 1.27 17.56
N ASP A 52 0.89 0.27 18.38
CA ASP A 52 -0.14 -0.73 18.09
C ASP A 52 -1.53 -0.10 18.25
N THR A 53 -1.75 0.67 19.31
CA THR A 53 -3.01 1.39 19.53
C THR A 53 -2.72 2.67 20.29
N GLY A 54 -3.11 3.81 19.72
CA GLY A 54 -2.79 5.11 20.29
C GLY A 54 -2.64 6.21 19.23
N PRO A 55 -2.28 7.42 19.65
CA PRO A 55 -2.20 8.55 18.76
C PRO A 55 -0.95 8.48 17.87
N LEU A 56 -1.14 8.74 16.58
CA LEU A 56 -0.08 9.00 15.60
C LEU A 56 -0.20 10.43 15.09
N GLN A 57 0.87 11.22 15.20
CA GLN A 57 0.92 12.50 14.52
C GLN A 57 1.28 12.30 13.05
N LEU A 58 0.33 12.51 12.15
CA LEU A 58 0.55 12.42 10.71
C LEU A 58 0.68 13.81 10.09
N THR A 59 1.65 13.97 9.19
CA THR A 59 1.74 15.13 8.29
C THR A 59 1.87 14.64 6.86
N VAL A 60 0.96 15.09 6.01
CA VAL A 60 0.98 14.77 4.57
C VAL A 60 1.26 16.03 3.78
N GLN A 61 2.23 15.96 2.87
CA GLN A 61 2.67 17.07 2.03
C GLN A 61 2.58 16.70 0.56
N VAL A 62 1.96 17.56 -0.23
CA VAL A 62 1.91 17.45 -1.69
C VAL A 62 2.87 18.46 -2.31
N HIS A 63 3.74 17.97 -3.20
CA HIS A 63 4.77 18.74 -3.88
C HIS A 63 4.62 18.68 -5.40
N ASN A 64 5.00 19.77 -6.08
CA ASN A 64 5.03 19.83 -7.55
C ASN A 64 6.24 19.11 -8.17
N ALA A 65 7.24 18.78 -7.37
CA ALA A 65 8.51 18.16 -7.79
C ALA A 65 9.12 17.44 -6.59
N PRO A 66 10.04 16.48 -6.78
CA PRO A 66 10.67 15.77 -5.68
C PRO A 66 11.25 16.75 -4.64
N PRO A 67 10.79 16.68 -3.37
CA PRO A 67 11.35 17.51 -2.31
C PRO A 67 12.77 17.05 -1.96
N ALA A 68 13.57 18.00 -1.44
CA ALA A 68 14.85 17.65 -0.83
C ALA A 68 14.61 16.66 0.32
N PRO A 69 15.50 15.68 0.54
CA PRO A 69 15.37 14.78 1.68
C PRO A 69 15.42 15.55 3.00
N GLU A 70 14.59 15.15 3.96
CA GLU A 70 14.74 15.60 5.34
C GLU A 70 16.05 15.07 5.92
N THR A 71 16.76 15.93 6.67
CA THR A 71 18.10 15.64 7.23
C THR A 71 18.12 15.65 8.75
N GLY A 72 16.97 15.72 9.42
CA GLY A 72 16.88 15.67 10.88
C GLY A 72 17.34 14.31 11.39
N ALA A 73 18.22 14.29 12.39
CA ALA A 73 18.73 13.05 12.99
C ALA A 73 17.65 12.28 13.75
N GLU A 74 16.51 12.93 14.05
CA GLU A 74 15.34 12.29 14.62
C GLU A 74 14.62 11.35 13.65
N TRP A 75 14.78 11.53 12.33
CA TRP A 75 14.06 10.72 11.36
C TRP A 75 14.81 9.43 11.07
N GLU A 76 14.05 8.35 10.98
CA GLU A 76 14.54 7.10 10.41
C GLU A 76 14.82 7.26 8.90
N PRO A 77 15.61 6.35 8.29
CA PRO A 77 15.80 6.33 6.84
C PRO A 77 14.45 6.32 6.11
N ALA A 78 14.31 7.21 5.14
CA ALA A 78 13.05 7.34 4.41
C ALA A 78 12.79 6.11 3.52
N GLU A 79 11.54 5.69 3.46
CA GLU A 79 11.07 4.67 2.53
C GLU A 79 10.34 5.34 1.35
N GLU A 80 10.57 4.86 0.12
CA GLU A 80 9.91 5.37 -1.08
C GLU A 80 9.16 4.26 -1.82
N ILE A 81 7.92 4.55 -2.21
CA ILE A 81 7.01 3.70 -2.99
C ILE A 81 6.35 4.54 -4.08
N SER A 82 5.86 3.94 -5.17
CA SER A 82 4.87 4.63 -6.00
C SER A 82 3.54 3.96 -6.01
N LEU A 83 2.56 4.84 -6.14
CA LEU A 83 1.15 4.55 -6.16
C LEU A 83 0.59 5.09 -7.47
N TRP A 84 -0.31 4.33 -8.04
CA TRP A 84 -1.14 4.73 -9.15
C TRP A 84 -2.31 5.58 -8.62
N ALA A 85 -2.56 6.74 -9.24
CA ALA A 85 -3.65 7.61 -8.82
C ALA A 85 -4.96 7.26 -9.54
N ASP A 86 -5.64 6.20 -9.11
CA ASP A 86 -6.98 5.86 -9.61
C ASP A 86 -8.01 6.95 -9.27
N LEU A 87 -7.88 7.51 -8.07
CA LEU A 87 -8.66 8.65 -7.60
C LEU A 87 -7.82 9.94 -7.55
N PRO A 88 -8.45 11.11 -7.75
CA PRO A 88 -7.75 12.40 -7.69
C PRO A 88 -7.49 12.88 -6.24
N ALA A 89 -8.17 12.28 -5.26
CA ALA A 89 -8.05 12.60 -3.84
C ALA A 89 -7.26 11.50 -3.14
N LEU A 90 -6.43 11.91 -2.18
CA LEU A 90 -5.75 10.98 -1.28
C LEU A 90 -6.74 10.48 -0.23
N CYS A 91 -6.74 9.17 -0.03
CA CYS A 91 -7.53 8.43 0.93
C CYS A 91 -6.61 7.91 2.04
N LEU A 92 -7.14 7.86 3.27
CA LEU A 92 -6.43 7.39 4.46
C LEU A 92 -7.40 6.59 5.33
N ALA A 93 -6.99 5.41 5.77
CA ALA A 93 -7.83 4.57 6.62
C ALA A 93 -6.99 3.83 7.67
N THR A 94 -7.52 3.64 8.88
CA THR A 94 -6.89 2.79 9.91
C THR A 94 -7.25 1.33 9.69
N LEU A 95 -6.34 0.44 10.08
CA LEU A 95 -6.52 -1.00 10.02
C LEU A 95 -6.84 -1.55 11.40
N GLU A 96 -8.13 -1.69 11.69
CA GLU A 96 -8.64 -2.26 12.95
C GLU A 96 -8.90 -3.76 12.82
N GLN A 97 -9.04 -4.48 13.94
CA GLN A 97 -9.27 -5.91 13.90
C GLN A 97 -10.57 -6.27 13.16
N GLY A 98 -10.44 -6.69 11.90
CA GLY A 98 -11.55 -7.11 11.04
C GLY A 98 -12.30 -5.96 10.35
N ASP A 99 -11.82 -4.72 10.45
CA ASP A 99 -12.43 -3.57 9.78
C ASP A 99 -11.37 -2.62 9.19
N ILE A 100 -11.79 -1.76 8.26
CA ILE A 100 -10.98 -0.69 7.70
C ILE A 100 -11.81 0.60 7.75
N LEU A 101 -11.35 1.56 8.55
CA LEU A 101 -12.12 2.77 8.83
C LEU A 101 -11.44 3.98 8.19
N ASP A 102 -12.20 4.75 7.40
CA ASP A 102 -11.75 6.06 6.92
C ASP A 102 -11.38 6.93 8.13
N THR A 103 -10.18 7.50 8.07
CA THR A 103 -9.59 8.26 9.17
C THR A 103 -9.15 9.65 8.74
N TRP A 104 -9.53 10.07 7.53
CA TRP A 104 -9.29 11.46 7.14
C TRP A 104 -10.11 12.41 8.03
N PRO A 105 -9.52 13.51 8.55
CA PRO A 105 -10.24 14.43 9.44
C PRO A 105 -11.48 15.03 8.77
N GLU A 106 -12.62 15.03 9.46
CA GLU A 106 -13.87 15.60 8.93
C GLU A 106 -13.77 17.11 8.69
N GLU A 107 -12.91 17.80 9.45
CA GLU A 107 -12.71 19.25 9.37
C GLU A 107 -11.84 19.69 8.20
N GLU A 108 -11.10 18.76 7.57
CA GLU A 108 -10.17 19.07 6.48
C GLU A 108 -10.52 18.30 5.20
N PRO A 109 -10.62 18.97 4.04
CA PRO A 109 -10.85 18.24 2.80
C PRO A 109 -9.63 17.36 2.46
N PRO A 110 -9.85 16.15 1.91
CA PRO A 110 -8.79 15.30 1.39
C PRO A 110 -7.82 16.03 0.45
N LEU A 111 -6.53 15.69 0.54
CA LEU A 111 -5.53 16.30 -0.30
C LEU A 111 -5.64 15.82 -1.73
N HIS A 112 -5.67 16.77 -2.66
CA HIS A 112 -5.65 16.48 -4.10
C HIS A 112 -4.26 16.68 -4.67
N LEU A 113 -3.87 15.79 -5.58
CA LEU A 113 -2.66 15.99 -6.35
C LEU A 113 -2.86 17.03 -7.45
N PRO A 114 -1.83 17.86 -7.72
CA PRO A 114 -1.84 18.69 -8.90
C PRO A 114 -1.96 17.82 -10.16
N PRO A 115 -2.62 18.34 -11.22
CA PRO A 115 -2.71 17.64 -12.49
C PRO A 115 -1.32 17.39 -13.07
N SER A 116 -1.10 16.21 -13.63
CA SER A 116 0.17 15.89 -14.28
C SER A 116 0.28 16.62 -15.62
N PRO A 117 1.38 17.35 -15.89
CA PRO A 117 1.60 17.98 -17.19
C PRO A 117 1.70 16.97 -18.34
N ASP A 118 2.24 15.77 -18.06
CA ASP A 118 2.45 14.71 -19.06
C ASP A 118 1.33 13.65 -19.06
N GLY A 119 0.25 13.86 -18.29
CA GLY A 119 -0.83 12.88 -18.10
C GLY A 119 -0.36 11.55 -17.49
N THR A 120 0.65 11.58 -16.59
CA THR A 120 1.04 10.43 -15.79
C THR A 120 0.27 10.41 -14.47
N ASP A 121 -0.34 9.28 -14.17
CA ASP A 121 -1.09 9.09 -12.93
C ASP A 121 -0.24 8.49 -11.80
N TRP A 122 1.03 8.19 -12.07
CA TRP A 122 1.96 7.73 -11.04
C TRP A 122 2.33 8.84 -10.05
N VAL A 123 2.38 8.45 -8.79
CA VAL A 123 2.68 9.30 -7.64
C VAL A 123 3.81 8.65 -6.88
N ARG A 124 4.89 9.39 -6.63
CA ARG A 124 5.91 8.98 -5.69
C ARG A 124 5.48 9.40 -4.30
N MET A 125 5.52 8.45 -3.37
CA MET A 125 5.38 8.67 -1.95
C MET A 125 6.72 8.41 -1.27
N ARG A 126 7.13 9.32 -0.41
CA ARG A 126 8.23 9.15 0.53
C ARG A 126 7.70 9.24 1.96
N LEU A 127 8.01 8.25 2.77
CA LEU A 127 7.62 8.16 4.17
C LEU A 127 8.85 8.37 5.05
N TYR A 128 8.73 9.25 6.04
CA TYR A 128 9.63 9.36 7.18
C TYR A 128 8.87 8.97 8.44
N CYS A 129 9.49 8.17 9.28
CA CYS A 129 8.96 7.78 10.57
C CYS A 129 9.89 8.24 11.70
N HIS A 130 9.31 8.51 12.85
CA HIS A 130 10.00 8.77 14.09
C HIS A 130 9.18 8.21 15.25
N THR A 131 9.85 7.63 16.23
CA THR A 131 9.28 7.18 17.50
C THR A 131 10.28 7.48 18.62
N ASP A 132 9.80 7.75 19.84
CA ASP A 132 10.66 7.94 21.01
C ASP A 132 11.32 6.61 21.46
N GLY A 133 10.74 5.48 21.07
CA GLY A 133 11.25 4.14 21.38
C GLY A 133 10.86 3.11 20.30
N PRO A 134 11.76 2.18 19.95
CA PRO A 134 11.52 1.23 18.85
C PRO A 134 10.65 0.02 19.24
N GLU A 135 10.34 -0.14 20.53
CA GLU A 135 9.53 -1.27 21.02
C GLU A 135 8.05 -1.01 20.71
N PRO A 136 7.38 -1.92 19.98
CA PRO A 136 5.97 -1.78 19.71
C PRO A 136 5.11 -1.86 20.96
N GLY A 137 3.97 -1.19 20.96
CA GLY A 137 3.03 -1.28 22.08
C GLY A 137 1.82 -0.36 22.03
N ILE A 138 1.01 -0.46 23.09
CA ILE A 138 -0.19 0.35 23.31
C ILE A 138 0.19 1.64 24.03
N GLY A 139 -0.30 2.78 23.53
CA GLY A 139 -0.18 4.09 24.15
C GLY A 139 0.42 5.13 23.23
N ASP A 140 0.83 6.26 23.78
CA ASP A 140 1.55 7.30 23.05
C ASP A 140 3.05 6.98 23.07
N HIS A 141 3.61 6.63 21.91
CA HIS A 141 5.03 6.37 21.70
C HIS A 141 5.78 7.60 21.11
N GLY A 142 5.14 8.77 21.09
CA GLY A 142 5.66 9.95 20.42
C GLY A 142 5.77 9.76 18.90
N GLU A 143 5.05 8.79 18.35
CA GLU A 143 5.19 8.41 16.96
C GLU A 143 4.66 9.51 16.04
N ARG A 144 5.47 9.89 15.05
CA ARG A 144 5.10 10.89 14.06
C ARG A 144 5.59 10.49 12.68
N HIS A 145 4.72 10.65 11.71
CA HIS A 145 4.98 10.31 10.31
C HIS A 145 4.92 11.57 9.44
N LEU A 146 5.86 11.66 8.50
CA LEU A 146 5.83 12.65 7.43
C LEU A 146 5.75 11.91 6.08
N VAL A 147 4.65 12.14 5.38
CA VAL A 147 4.40 11.63 4.03
C VAL A 147 4.60 12.76 3.02
N GLN A 148 5.48 12.57 2.07
CA GLN A 148 5.71 13.50 0.95
C GLN A 148 5.28 12.87 -0.36
N LEU A 149 4.44 13.58 -1.12
CA LEU A 149 3.82 13.10 -2.36
C LEU A 149 4.19 14.02 -3.53
N TRP A 150 4.58 13.46 -4.66
CA TRP A 150 4.77 14.20 -5.91
C TRP A 150 4.50 13.33 -7.13
N ARG A 151 4.19 13.95 -8.28
CA ARG A 151 4.00 13.20 -9.54
C ARG A 151 5.31 12.53 -9.96
N ALA A 152 5.24 11.25 -10.30
CA ALA A 152 6.36 10.45 -10.77
C ALA A 152 6.27 10.24 -12.30
N PRO A 153 7.41 10.04 -12.99
CA PRO A 153 7.42 9.58 -14.38
C PRO A 153 6.62 8.28 -14.55
N ARG A 154 6.24 7.94 -15.79
CA ARG A 154 5.52 6.70 -16.15
C ARG A 154 6.32 5.39 -15.96
N THR A 155 7.26 5.39 -15.03
CA THR A 155 8.02 4.21 -14.65
C THR A 155 7.81 4.05 -13.15
N PRO A 156 7.11 2.99 -12.71
CA PRO A 156 7.03 2.66 -11.31
C PRO A 156 8.47 2.54 -10.77
N PRO A 157 8.77 3.06 -9.57
CA PRO A 157 9.99 2.70 -8.88
C PRO A 157 10.05 1.21 -8.74
N VAL A 158 11.27 0.72 -8.94
CA VAL A 158 11.65 -0.58 -8.46
C VAL A 158 11.71 -0.43 -6.94
N HIS A 159 10.74 -1.01 -6.25
CA HIS A 159 10.88 -1.32 -4.83
C HIS A 159 12.23 -2.01 -4.61
N PRO A 160 12.91 -1.80 -3.47
CA PRO A 160 14.01 -2.68 -3.10
C PRO A 160 13.55 -4.13 -3.25
N GLU A 161 14.38 -4.98 -3.85
CA GLU A 161 13.98 -6.39 -4.00
C GLU A 161 13.78 -7.00 -2.61
N ILE A 162 12.65 -7.69 -2.39
CA ILE A 162 12.43 -8.49 -1.19
C ILE A 162 13.57 -9.50 -1.07
N THR A 163 14.37 -9.38 -0.03
CA THR A 163 15.49 -10.28 0.22
C THR A 163 15.00 -11.61 0.79
N GLU A 164 15.84 -12.64 0.77
CA GLU A 164 15.50 -13.91 1.42
C GLU A 164 15.34 -13.77 2.95
N ALA A 165 16.01 -12.78 3.55
CA ALA A 165 15.84 -12.46 4.97
C ALA A 165 14.44 -11.91 5.25
N ASP A 166 13.94 -11.02 4.39
CA ASP A 166 12.58 -10.48 4.48
C ASP A 166 11.54 -11.59 4.32
N ARG A 167 11.76 -12.53 3.38
CA ARG A 167 10.93 -13.73 3.23
C ARG A 167 10.97 -14.64 4.46
N ARG A 168 12.12 -14.77 5.11
CA ARG A 168 12.26 -15.57 6.33
C ARG A 168 11.52 -14.94 7.50
N ALA A 169 11.74 -13.64 7.74
CA ALA A 169 11.04 -12.88 8.77
C ALA A 169 9.52 -12.95 8.60
N ARG A 170 9.05 -12.93 7.34
CA ARG A 170 7.65 -13.16 7.00
C ARG A 170 7.13 -14.53 7.39
N VAL A 171 7.89 -15.60 7.13
CA VAL A 171 7.50 -16.97 7.51
C VAL A 171 7.42 -17.10 9.02
N ASP A 172 8.39 -16.52 9.74
CA ASP A 172 8.46 -16.61 11.19
C ASP A 172 7.30 -15.86 11.85
N TYR A 173 6.98 -14.64 11.38
CA TYR A 173 5.80 -13.92 11.87
C TYR A 173 4.49 -14.64 11.57
N ALA A 174 4.32 -15.18 10.35
CA ALA A 174 3.12 -15.93 10.01
C ALA A 174 2.95 -17.17 10.91
N ALA A 175 4.06 -17.80 11.31
CA ALA A 175 4.04 -18.93 12.24
C ALA A 175 3.67 -18.50 13.67
N ASP A 176 4.16 -17.35 14.13
CA ASP A 176 3.83 -16.79 15.45
C ASP A 176 2.35 -16.35 15.53
N MET A 177 1.84 -15.70 14.48
CA MET A 177 0.45 -15.26 14.40
C MET A 177 -0.55 -16.41 14.23
N ALA A 178 -0.13 -17.55 13.67
CA ALA A 178 -1.01 -18.71 13.49
C ALA A 178 -1.47 -19.33 14.82
N GLY A 179 -0.74 -19.10 15.93
CA GLY A 179 -1.02 -19.71 17.23
C GLY A 179 -1.13 -21.24 17.20
N PRO A 180 -1.18 -21.91 18.35
CA PRO A 180 -1.49 -23.34 18.40
C PRO A 180 -3.00 -23.53 18.20
N GLY A 181 -3.50 -23.29 16.98
CA GLY A 181 -4.93 -23.42 16.66
C GLY A 181 -5.33 -23.22 15.20
N MET A 182 -4.53 -22.53 14.37
CA MET A 182 -4.86 -22.30 12.95
C MET A 182 -3.99 -23.10 11.97
N ALA A 183 -3.05 -23.91 12.45
CA ALA A 183 -2.10 -24.65 11.61
C ALA A 183 -2.73 -25.74 10.72
N GLU A 184 -3.99 -26.12 10.92
CA GLU A 184 -4.66 -27.14 10.09
C GLU A 184 -5.35 -26.58 8.82
N SER A 185 -5.45 -25.26 8.63
CA SER A 185 -6.16 -24.69 7.47
C SER A 185 -5.28 -24.15 6.34
N CYS A 186 -3.97 -23.98 6.53
CA CYS A 186 -3.07 -23.46 5.50
C CYS A 186 -2.64 -24.48 4.42
N HIS A 187 -3.16 -25.71 4.45
CA HIS A 187 -2.90 -26.75 3.44
C HIS A 187 -4.04 -26.87 2.39
N ALA A 188 -4.48 -25.76 1.81
CA ALA A 188 -5.23 -25.73 0.55
C ALA A 188 -5.23 -24.26 0.05
N SER A 189 -4.70 -23.83 -1.08
CA SER A 189 -4.41 -24.48 -2.34
C SER A 189 -3.36 -23.63 -3.09
N PHE A 190 -2.14 -24.14 -3.29
CA PHE A 190 -1.21 -23.59 -4.29
C PHE A 190 -1.07 -24.61 -5.42
N ASP A 191 -2.10 -24.72 -6.25
CA ASP A 191 -2.02 -25.42 -7.53
C ASP A 191 -1.82 -24.36 -8.62
N ILE A 192 -0.56 -23.99 -8.84
CA ILE A 192 -0.15 -23.10 -9.93
C ILE A 192 -0.25 -23.91 -11.23
N ARG A 193 -1.35 -23.74 -11.98
CA ARG A 193 -1.36 -24.12 -13.40
C ARG A 193 -0.73 -22.99 -14.22
N PRO A 194 0.25 -23.28 -15.09
CA PRO A 194 0.87 -22.24 -15.90
C PRO A 194 -0.11 -21.71 -16.95
N ALA A 195 -0.06 -20.39 -17.13
CA ALA A 195 -0.85 -19.64 -18.10
C ALA A 195 -0.60 -20.14 -19.54
N ARG A 196 -1.68 -20.29 -20.30
CA ARG A 196 -1.67 -20.63 -21.73
C ARG A 196 -1.12 -19.44 -22.51
N GLN A 197 0.00 -19.66 -23.20
CA GLN A 197 0.59 -18.74 -24.18
C GLN A 197 -0.38 -18.46 -25.34
N PRO A 198 -0.49 -17.23 -25.86
CA PRO A 198 -1.15 -16.96 -27.13
C PRO A 198 -0.12 -17.04 -28.24
N ASP A 199 -0.35 -17.85 -29.27
CA ASP A 199 0.31 -17.66 -30.57
C ASP A 199 -0.51 -18.26 -31.71
N ASP A 200 -0.23 -17.68 -32.87
CA ASP A 200 -1.08 -17.40 -34.01
C ASP A 200 -1.22 -18.55 -35.04
N ASP A 201 -2.37 -18.49 -35.72
CA ASP A 201 -2.61 -18.70 -37.15
C ASP A 201 -2.46 -20.08 -37.87
N ARG A 202 -3.52 -20.37 -38.66
CA ARG A 202 -3.64 -21.20 -39.89
C ARG A 202 -3.42 -22.72 -39.86
N SER A 203 -4.53 -23.45 -40.06
CA SER A 203 -4.85 -24.20 -41.32
C SER A 203 -6.16 -25.01 -41.19
N GLY A 204 -7.11 -24.83 -42.13
CA GLY A 204 -8.45 -25.49 -42.17
C GLY A 204 -8.45 -26.95 -42.67
N PRO A 205 -9.54 -27.50 -43.28
CA PRO A 205 -10.89 -26.96 -43.50
C PRO A 205 -12.08 -27.95 -43.24
N CYS A 206 -13.30 -27.42 -43.42
CA CYS A 206 -14.55 -28.11 -43.85
C CYS A 206 -15.26 -29.15 -42.94
N ARG A 207 -16.51 -28.86 -42.53
CA ARG A 207 -17.75 -29.48 -43.10
C ARG A 207 -19.03 -28.94 -42.42
N ARG A 208 -19.97 -28.44 -43.25
CA ARG A 208 -21.42 -28.34 -42.94
C ARG A 208 -22.08 -29.73 -43.02
N PRO A 209 -23.22 -29.94 -42.34
CA PRO A 209 -24.50 -30.01 -43.07
C PRO A 209 -25.65 -29.29 -42.34
N VAL A 210 -26.45 -28.45 -43.01
CA VAL A 210 -27.75 -28.74 -43.66
C VAL A 210 -28.89 -29.13 -42.70
N SER A 211 -29.75 -28.13 -42.45
CA SER A 211 -31.22 -28.13 -42.45
C SER A 211 -32.02 -29.28 -41.79
N ARG A 212 -32.86 -28.92 -40.80
CA ARG A 212 -34.24 -29.41 -40.72
C ARG A 212 -35.15 -28.42 -39.97
N ARG A 213 -36.12 -27.85 -40.70
CA ARG A 213 -37.34 -27.25 -40.14
C ARG A 213 -38.18 -28.35 -39.49
N LEU A 214 -39.01 -28.00 -38.50
CA LEU A 214 -40.42 -28.39 -38.46
C LEU A 214 -41.20 -27.53 -37.45
N ARG A 215 -42.19 -26.82 -38.02
CA ARG A 215 -43.44 -26.22 -37.51
C ARG A 215 -43.43 -25.42 -36.23
#